data_AF-A0A7M5USC4-F1
#
_entry.id   AF-A0A7M5USC4-F1
#
_cell.length_a   1.000
_cell.length_b   1.000
_cell.length_c   1.000
_cell.angle_alpha   90.00
_cell.angle_beta   90.00
_cell.angle_gamma   90.00
#
_symmetry.space_group_name_H-M   'P 1'
#
loop_
_entity.id
_entity.type
_entity.pdbx_description
1 polymer ?
#
loop_
_entity_poly.entity_id
_entity_poly.type
_entity_poly.pdbx_seq_one_letter_code
_entity_poly.pdbx_strand_id
1 'polypeptide(L)'
;MAATKSPFLKNAPASLPDEPSRRMIATQQEMMDAQVPLRFRDFCAHLYIPLMQCRYETSKAPWKCKEEKHEWEECEMADYYRRMRDKYRETLKKQAEEKAAAAAAAAESS
;
A
#
# COMPACT_ATOMS: atom_id res chain seq x y z
N MET A 1 -26.90 -9.71 5.98
CA MET A 1 -26.12 -8.56 5.49
C MET A 1 -25.08 -9.10 4.51
N ALA A 2 -25.29 -8.91 3.21
CA ALA A 2 -24.36 -9.41 2.20
C ALA A 2 -23.04 -8.63 2.30
N ALA A 3 -21.93 -9.33 2.51
CA ALA A 3 -20.59 -8.75 2.44
C ALA A 3 -20.49 -7.94 1.14
N THR A 4 -20.35 -6.62 1.27
CA THR A 4 -20.26 -5.72 0.13
C THR A 4 -19.07 -6.16 -0.71
N LYS A 5 -19.37 -6.76 -1.87
CA LYS A 5 -18.44 -7.36 -2.80
C LYS A 5 -17.67 -6.21 -3.45
N SER A 6 -16.74 -5.59 -2.71
CA SER A 6 -16.11 -4.34 -3.12
C SER A 6 -15.38 -4.58 -4.45
N PRO A 7 -15.82 -3.93 -5.54
CA PRO A 7 -15.32 -4.20 -6.88
C PRO A 7 -13.84 -3.87 -7.03
N PHE A 8 -13.31 -3.00 -6.17
CA PHE A 8 -11.90 -2.59 -6.16
C PHE A 8 -10.92 -3.72 -5.83
N LEU A 9 -11.34 -4.74 -5.06
CA LEU A 9 -10.44 -5.83 -4.65
C LEU A 9 -10.09 -6.82 -5.79
N LYS A 10 -10.89 -6.83 -6.86
CA LYS A 10 -10.72 -7.80 -7.97
C LYS A 10 -9.73 -7.35 -9.04
N ASN A 11 -9.36 -6.06 -9.06
CA ASN A 11 -8.53 -5.46 -10.10
C ASN A 11 -7.06 -5.27 -9.67
N ALA A 12 -6.64 -5.84 -8.54
CA ALA A 12 -5.25 -5.80 -8.13
C ALA A 12 -4.42 -6.74 -9.02
N PRO A 13 -3.28 -6.29 -9.59
CA PRO A 13 -2.43 -7.14 -10.42
C PRO A 13 -1.90 -8.33 -9.60
N ALA A 14 -1.92 -9.54 -10.16
CA ALA A 14 -1.55 -10.77 -9.46
C ALA A 14 -0.09 -10.76 -8.96
N SER A 15 0.79 -10.07 -9.68
CA SER A 15 2.18 -9.79 -9.31
C SER A 15 2.50 -8.35 -9.70
N LEU A 16 3.32 -7.68 -8.88
CA LEU A 16 3.98 -6.43 -9.27
C LEU A 16 5.35 -6.84 -9.80
N PRO A 17 5.79 -6.37 -10.97
CA PRO A 17 7.16 -6.60 -11.41
C PRO A 17 8.11 -5.97 -10.38
N ASP A 18 9.08 -6.76 -9.92
CA ASP A 18 10.05 -6.42 -8.87
C ASP A 18 9.39 -6.14 -7.51
N GLU A 19 9.15 -7.19 -6.72
CA GLU A 19 8.58 -7.08 -5.38
C GLU A 19 9.72 -7.12 -4.34
N PRO A 20 10.46 -6.01 -4.09
CA PRO A 20 11.46 -6.00 -3.03
C PRO A 20 10.74 -6.21 -1.69
N SER A 21 11.42 -6.89 -0.77
CA SER A 21 10.94 -7.04 0.61
C SER A 21 10.65 -5.67 1.21
N ARG A 22 9.52 -5.50 1.91
CA ARG A 22 9.20 -4.27 2.65
C ARG A 22 10.32 -4.00 3.67
N ARG A 23 11.22 -3.09 3.31
CA ARG A 23 12.34 -2.65 4.14
C ARG A 23 12.17 -1.17 4.39
N MET A 24 12.14 -0.77 5.65
CA MET A 24 12.29 0.64 6.01
C MET A 24 13.73 1.05 5.70
N ILE A 25 13.91 1.91 4.72
CA ILE A 25 15.22 2.42 4.31
C ILE A 25 15.57 3.67 5.14
N ALA A 26 14.61 4.57 5.33
CA ALA A 26 14.79 5.76 6.16
C ALA A 26 14.80 5.40 7.65
N THR A 27 15.75 5.97 8.39
CA THR A 27 15.81 5.85 9.85
C THR A 27 14.76 6.73 10.51
N GLN A 28 14.40 6.40 11.75
CA GLN A 28 13.44 7.20 12.52
C GLN A 28 13.94 8.62 12.79
N GLN A 29 15.25 8.80 12.95
CA GLN A 29 15.87 10.11 13.19
C GLN A 29 15.76 11.00 11.94
N GLU A 30 16.13 10.47 10.76
CA GLU A 30 16.02 11.21 9.50
C GLU A 30 14.59 11.69 9.21
N MET A 31 13.57 10.87 9.50
CA MET A 31 12.16 11.28 9.34
C MET A 31 11.72 12.38 10.33
N MET A 32 12.32 12.41 11.52
CA MET A 32 12.04 13.44 12.53
C MET A 32 12.73 14.76 12.17
N ASP A 33 14.00 14.69 11.74
CA ASP A 33 14.80 15.84 11.32
C ASP A 33 14.17 16.52 10.08
N ALA A 34 13.67 15.72 9.13
CA ALA A 34 12.95 16.22 7.96
C ALA A 34 11.48 16.62 8.25
N GLN A 35 11.02 16.53 9.51
CA GLN A 35 9.66 16.85 9.96
C GLN A 35 8.56 16.22 9.08
N VAL A 36 8.74 14.94 8.71
CA VAL A 36 7.79 14.23 7.83
C VAL A 36 6.45 14.08 8.56
N PRO A 37 5.31 14.51 7.95
CA PRO A 37 3.98 14.32 8.51
C PRO A 37 3.67 12.84 8.72
N LEU A 38 2.89 12.50 9.76
CA LEU A 38 2.56 11.11 10.12
C LEU A 38 1.97 10.28 8.97
N ARG A 39 1.26 10.93 8.02
CA ARG A 39 0.68 10.27 6.85
C ARG A 39 1.73 9.72 5.87
N PHE A 40 2.93 10.29 5.83
CA PHE A 40 3.97 9.96 4.86
C PHE A 40 5.14 9.20 5.50
N ARG A 41 4.96 8.70 6.73
CA ARG A 41 5.97 7.90 7.47
C ARG A 41 5.84 6.42 7.11
N ASP A 42 5.82 6.16 5.81
CA ASP A 42 5.59 4.85 5.21
C ASP A 42 6.94 4.26 4.77
N PHE A 43 6.93 3.05 4.21
CA PHE A 43 8.15 2.45 3.62
C PHE A 43 8.78 3.33 2.53
N CYS A 44 7.98 4.19 1.89
CA CYS A 44 8.39 5.13 0.85
C CYS A 44 8.94 6.47 1.37
N ALA A 45 9.08 6.65 2.69
CA ALA A 45 9.52 7.92 3.29
C ALA A 45 10.92 8.38 2.81
N HIS A 46 11.79 7.46 2.42
CA HIS A 46 13.13 7.74 1.90
C HIS A 46 13.10 8.54 0.58
N LEU A 47 12.06 8.41 -0.24
CA LEU A 47 11.86 9.21 -1.47
C LEU A 47 11.12 10.53 -1.19
N TYR A 48 10.35 10.58 -0.10
CA TYR A 48 9.63 11.79 0.29
C TYR A 48 10.57 12.90 0.79
N ILE A 49 11.63 12.54 1.51
CA ILE A 49 12.63 13.49 2.03
C ILE A 49 13.28 14.31 0.89
N PRO A 50 13.87 13.71 -0.16
CA PRO A 50 14.47 14.47 -1.27
C PRO A 50 13.44 15.28 -2.05
N LEU A 51 12.20 14.78 -2.20
CA LEU A 51 11.11 15.54 -2.80
C LEU A 51 10.81 16.83 -2.01
N MET A 52 10.77 16.76 -0.68
CA MET A 52 10.55 17.95 0.15
C MET A 52 11.72 18.94 0.09
N GLN A 53 12.96 18.44 0.03
CA GLN A 53 14.14 19.27 -0.16
C GLN A 53 14.09 20.03 -1.50
N CYS A 54 13.83 19.32 -2.61
CA CYS A 54 13.71 19.95 -3.93
C CYS A 54 12.58 21.00 -3.96
N ARG A 55 11.44 20.72 -3.32
CA ARG A 55 10.33 21.69 -3.22
C ARG A 55 10.69 22.91 -2.39
N TYR A 56 11.50 22.77 -1.34
CA TYR A 56 11.95 23.89 -0.53
C TYR A 56 12.90 24.79 -1.33
N GLU A 57 13.89 24.21 -2.01
CA GLU A 57 14.88 24.94 -2.82
C GLU A 57 14.25 25.65 -4.01
N THR A 58 13.33 25.00 -4.70
CA THR A 58 12.68 25.54 -5.91
C THR A 58 11.45 26.40 -5.61
N SER A 59 11.21 26.74 -4.33
CA SER A 59 10.04 27.50 -3.89
C SER A 59 8.70 26.91 -4.39
N LYS A 60 8.62 25.57 -4.44
CA LYS A 60 7.44 24.79 -4.90
C LYS A 60 7.03 25.08 -6.35
N ALA A 61 7.97 25.38 -7.24
CA ALA A 61 7.70 25.54 -8.66
C ALA A 61 7.13 24.23 -9.29
N PRO A 62 5.96 24.26 -9.96
CA PRO A 62 5.28 23.04 -10.41
C PRO A 62 5.96 22.30 -11.57
N TRP A 63 6.89 22.95 -12.27
CA TRP A 63 7.66 22.33 -13.36
C TRP A 63 8.98 21.72 -12.89
N LYS A 64 9.41 21.97 -11.65
CA LYS A 64 10.62 21.39 -11.06
C LYS A 64 10.24 20.23 -10.13
N CYS A 65 11.21 19.35 -9.87
CA CYS A 65 11.08 18.17 -9.00
C CYS A 65 10.09 17.09 -9.51
N LYS A 66 9.96 16.93 -10.84
CA LYS A 66 9.01 15.97 -11.42
C LYS A 66 9.47 14.53 -11.28
N GLU A 67 10.78 14.29 -11.37
CA GLU A 67 11.35 12.94 -11.33
C GLU A 67 11.23 12.38 -9.92
N GLU A 68 11.66 13.14 -8.91
CA GLU A 68 11.56 12.78 -7.49
C GLU A 68 10.10 12.60 -7.06
N LYS A 69 9.20 13.40 -7.63
CA LYS A 69 7.76 13.22 -7.41
C LYS A 69 7.27 11.91 -8.02
N HIS A 70 7.68 11.60 -9.24
CA HIS A 70 7.26 10.38 -9.93
C HIS A 70 7.75 9.14 -9.22
N GLU A 71 9.03 9.11 -8.80
CA GLU A 71 9.60 8.00 -8.03
C GLU A 71 8.84 7.75 -6.71
N TRP A 72 8.51 8.83 -5.98
CA TRP A 72 7.71 8.71 -4.76
C TRP A 72 6.30 8.16 -5.05
N GLU A 73 5.63 8.64 -6.10
CA GLU A 73 4.30 8.18 -6.50
C GLU A 73 4.30 6.71 -6.94
N GLU A 74 5.32 6.27 -7.67
CA GLU A 74 5.49 4.87 -8.06
C GLU A 74 5.62 3.95 -6.84
N CYS A 75 6.41 4.37 -5.84
CA CYS A 75 6.55 3.64 -4.58
C CYS A 75 5.22 3.54 -3.82
N GLU A 76 4.49 4.65 -3.66
CA GLU A 76 3.19 4.69 -3.00
C GLU A 76 2.16 3.79 -3.71
N MET A 77 2.15 3.84 -5.04
CA MET A 77 1.26 2.99 -5.85
C MET A 77 1.60 1.51 -5.70
N ALA A 78 2.89 1.15 -5.68
CA ALA A 78 3.31 -0.22 -5.42
C ALA A 78 2.86 -0.70 -4.03
N ASP A 79 2.99 0.12 -2.99
CA ASP A 79 2.53 -0.24 -1.64
C ASP A 79 0.99 -0.34 -1.56
N TYR A 80 0.26 0.53 -2.25
CA TYR A 80 -1.19 0.44 -2.36
C TYR A 80 -1.63 -0.90 -2.99
N TYR A 81 -1.00 -1.31 -4.09
CA TYR A 81 -1.30 -2.60 -4.72
C TYR A 81 -0.98 -3.79 -3.80
N ARG A 82 0.10 -3.71 -3.01
CA ARG A 82 0.41 -4.72 -1.98
C ARG A 82 -0.71 -4.82 -0.94
N ARG A 83 -1.13 -3.69 -0.38
CA ARG A 83 -2.24 -3.61 0.60
C ARG A 83 -3.54 -4.17 0.02
N MET A 84 -3.85 -3.89 -1.25
CA MET A 84 -5.02 -4.46 -1.92
C MET A 84 -4.96 -5.99 -2.04
N ARG A 85 -3.80 -6.55 -2.41
CA ARG A 85 -3.64 -8.01 -2.51
C ARG A 85 -3.74 -8.69 -1.14
N ASP A 86 -3.16 -8.10 -0.09
CA ASP A 86 -3.24 -8.66 1.27
C ASP A 86 -4.70 -8.70 1.74
N LYS A 87 -5.45 -7.61 1.54
CA LYS A 87 -6.90 -7.60 1.80
C LYS A 87 -7.64 -8.64 0.96
N TYR A 88 -7.33 -8.77 -0.33
CA TYR A 88 -7.96 -9.76 -1.18
C TYR A 88 -7.71 -11.19 -0.69
N ARG A 89 -6.47 -11.53 -0.32
CA ARG A 89 -6.10 -12.82 0.28
C ARG A 89 -6.89 -13.09 1.57
N GLU A 90 -7.00 -12.12 2.46
CA GLU A 90 -7.81 -12.24 3.67
C GLU A 90 -9.29 -12.49 3.35
N THR A 91 -9.86 -11.79 2.36
CA THR A 91 -11.26 -12.01 1.98
C THR A 91 -11.50 -13.41 1.42
N LEU A 92 -10.57 -13.96 0.64
CA LEU A 92 -10.68 -15.32 0.12
C LEU A 92 -10.60 -16.36 1.23
N LYS A 93 -9.72 -16.16 2.22
CA LYS A 93 -9.62 -17.04 3.41
C LYS A 93 -10.94 -17.04 4.19
N LYS A 94 -11.48 -15.86 4.49
CA LYS A 94 -12.78 -15.73 5.18
C LYS A 94 -13.91 -16.42 4.40
N GLN A 95 -13.97 -16.23 3.08
CA GLN A 95 -14.97 -16.92 2.25
C GLN A 95 -14.79 -18.44 2.24
N ALA A 96 -13.56 -18.94 2.28
CA ALA A 96 -13.28 -20.37 2.37
C ALA A 96 -13.68 -20.93 3.75
N GLU A 97 -13.39 -20.22 4.83
CA GLU A 97 -13.80 -20.55 6.20
C GLU A 97 -15.33 -20.55 6.33
N GLU A 98 -16.01 -19.53 5.82
CA GLU A 98 -17.47 -19.43 5.79
C GLU A 98 -18.10 -20.57 4.97
N LYS A 99 -17.53 -20.91 3.81
CA LYS A 99 -17.99 -22.04 2.98
C LYS A 99 -17.73 -23.39 3.67
N ALA A 100 -16.59 -23.55 4.34
CA ALA A 100 -16.27 -24.76 5.10
C ALA A 100 -17.23 -24.92 6.29
N ALA A 101 -17.53 -23.83 7.01
CA ALA A 101 -18.52 -23.81 8.08
C ALA A 101 -19.93 -24.13 7.57
N ALA A 102 -20.33 -23.56 6.43
CA ALA A 102 -21.61 -23.86 5.79
C ALA A 102 -21.70 -25.32 5.31
N ALA A 103 -20.61 -25.88 4.78
CA ALA A 103 -20.54 -27.28 4.37
C ALA A 103 -20.61 -28.25 5.57
N ALA A 104 -19.94 -27.92 6.68
CA ALA A 104 -20.03 -28.69 7.93
C ALA A 104 -21.46 -28.66 8.51
N ALA A 105 -22.09 -27.48 8.57
CA ALA A 105 -23.48 -27.35 9.03
C ALA A 105 -24.49 -28.10 8.13
N ALA A 106 -24.24 -28.16 6.82
CA ALA A 106 -25.07 -28.94 5.90
C ALA A 106 -24.93 -30.46 6.15
N ALA A 107 -23.71 -30.94 6.44
CA ALA A 107 -23.43 -32.34 6.73
C ALA A 107 -24.00 -32.82 8.09
N GLU A 108 -24.11 -31.93 9.08
CA GLU A 108 -24.73 -32.24 10.38
C GLU A 108 -26.27 -32.23 10.35
N SER A 109 -26.87 -31.66 9.29
CA SER A 109 -28.32 -31.59 9.09
C SER A 109 -28.89 -32.69 8.17
N SER A 110 -28.04 -33.62 7.70
CA SER A 110 -28.39 -34.79 6.89
C SER A 110 -28.13 -36.07 7.66
#